data_AF-A0A8X8BEZ8-F1
#
_entry.id   AF-A0A8X8BEZ8-F1
#
_cell.length_a   1.000
_cell.length_b   1.000
_cell.length_c   1.000
_cell.angle_alpha   90.00
_cell.angle_beta   90.00
_cell.angle_gamma   90.00
#
_symmetry.space_group_name_H-M   'P 1'
#
loop_
_entity.id
_entity.type
_entity.pdbx_description
1 polymer ?
#
loop_
_entity_poly.entity_id
_entity_poly.type
_entity_poly.pdbx_seq_one_letter_code
_entity_poly.pdbx_strand_id
1 'polypeptide(L)'
;MTEEKCDATPCHSSEFVCLFVCLSSQARVLVCRALNNTLLLPWPNLPEGEQQWTTRSSNHASLLSALTRDYRLLRGNASLQHRRMGPEDMKTLVQQTLQVLKDIVESISGESTKSRQICYQSLQESVQVSLVLFPVFIHQPDVTDEMLTFFLTLLQGLRVQMGVPFTEQIIQTFLNMFTREQLAESIHHEGSAGCRVVEKFLKILQVVVQEPGQAFKPFLPSIISLCMEQVYPIVAERPSPDVKAELFELLYQVLHHNWRYFFKSSVLASVQRAASEEPMENEAQFIAIMQAFGQSFLQPDIHIFRQNLSYLESLNGKQKLYHKKLFRTSMLFHFINVLLQVLVHRSHDLLQDEIALAVYNMASVDFDGFYSAFLPEFLSSCHGVDSNQRTVLGRNFKMDQRRRPVDMVLLLQRCLVFRSLLRSPRGVSGSHAAKESPAVAWAAERGRQPVRGCLRLDSYSTKSGESPRRRP
;
A
#
# COMPACT_ATOMS: atom_id res chain seq x y z
N MET A 1 -17.09 68.85 15.07
CA MET A 1 -17.89 68.75 13.83
C MET A 1 -17.08 69.41 12.72
N THR A 2 -16.30 68.60 12.02
CA THR A 2 -15.60 68.97 10.79
C THR A 2 -15.49 67.70 9.99
N GLU A 3 -16.07 67.73 8.80
CA GLU A 3 -15.98 66.71 7.77
C GLU A 3 -14.52 66.47 7.38
N GLU A 4 -14.15 65.20 7.18
CA GLU A 4 -13.09 64.86 6.26
C GLU A 4 -13.63 63.86 5.25
N LYS A 5 -13.59 64.28 4.00
CA LYS A 5 -14.19 63.68 2.82
C LYS A 5 -13.15 62.74 2.22
N CYS A 6 -13.34 61.43 2.35
CA CYS A 6 -12.53 60.44 1.62
C CYS A 6 -13.24 60.09 0.30
N ASP A 7 -12.82 60.75 -0.77
CA ASP A 7 -12.99 60.27 -2.14
C ASP A 7 -11.93 59.18 -2.43
N ALA A 8 -12.36 57.95 -2.71
CA ALA A 8 -11.56 56.96 -3.45
C ALA A 8 -12.44 55.80 -3.98
N THR A 9 -12.80 55.88 -5.26
CA THR A 9 -13.07 54.79 -6.24
C THR A 9 -13.57 53.41 -5.76
N PRO A 10 -14.71 52.90 -6.29
CA PRO A 10 -15.16 51.54 -6.01
C PRO A 10 -14.32 50.52 -6.78
N CYS A 11 -13.39 49.88 -6.08
CA CYS A 11 -12.69 48.70 -6.58
C CYS A 11 -13.62 47.49 -6.39
N HIS A 12 -14.50 47.21 -7.37
CA HIS A 12 -15.49 46.13 -7.32
C HIS A 12 -14.89 44.72 -7.06
N SER A 13 -13.58 44.54 -7.22
CA SER A 13 -12.85 43.31 -6.86
C SER A 13 -12.68 43.11 -5.34
N SER A 14 -12.92 44.13 -4.51
CA SER A 14 -12.73 44.08 -3.05
C SER A 14 -13.94 43.51 -2.29
N GLU A 15 -15.17 43.83 -2.71
CA GLU A 15 -16.39 43.43 -2.00
C GLU A 15 -16.66 41.92 -2.09
N PHE A 16 -16.45 41.31 -3.24
CA PHE A 16 -16.65 39.86 -3.41
C PHE A 16 -15.64 39.07 -2.58
N VAL A 17 -14.40 39.54 -2.48
CA VAL A 17 -13.36 38.90 -1.64
C VAL A 17 -13.70 39.03 -0.16
N CYS A 18 -14.18 40.20 0.29
CA CYS A 18 -14.64 40.38 1.67
C CYS A 18 -15.84 39.47 2.01
N LEU A 19 -16.85 39.42 1.14
CA LEU A 19 -18.01 38.55 1.32
C LEU A 19 -17.63 37.06 1.29
N PHE A 20 -16.72 36.67 0.41
CA PHE A 20 -16.22 35.30 0.31
C PHE A 20 -15.47 34.85 1.57
N VAL A 21 -14.68 35.74 2.18
CA VAL A 21 -13.97 35.47 3.45
C VAL A 21 -14.93 35.31 4.63
N CYS A 22 -16.11 35.97 4.60
CA CYS A 22 -17.14 35.84 5.63
C CYS A 22 -17.97 34.54 5.53
N LEU A 23 -17.83 33.77 4.44
CA LEU A 23 -18.55 32.50 4.28
C LEU A 23 -17.94 31.38 5.15
N SER A 24 -18.78 30.45 5.60
CA SER A 24 -18.30 29.23 6.26
C SER A 24 -17.39 28.42 5.33
N SER A 25 -16.49 27.59 5.89
CA SER A 25 -15.57 26.79 5.08
C SER A 25 -16.29 25.95 4.02
N GLN A 26 -17.41 25.33 4.39
CA GLN A 26 -18.22 24.52 3.48
C GLN A 26 -18.88 25.37 2.37
N ALA A 27 -19.37 26.56 2.69
CA ALA A 27 -19.96 27.46 1.69
C ALA A 27 -18.90 27.97 0.70
N ARG A 28 -17.68 28.30 1.18
CA ARG A 28 -16.56 28.69 0.32
C ARG A 28 -16.22 27.59 -0.70
N VAL A 29 -16.09 26.35 -0.22
CA VAL A 29 -15.81 25.19 -1.09
C VAL A 29 -16.91 25.01 -2.15
N LEU A 30 -18.19 25.09 -1.78
CA LEU A 30 -19.31 24.93 -2.73
C LEU A 30 -19.35 26.05 -3.78
N VAL A 31 -19.10 27.31 -3.38
CA VAL A 31 -19.04 28.44 -4.32
C VAL A 31 -17.87 28.26 -5.27
N CYS A 32 -16.68 27.89 -4.78
CA CYS A 32 -15.52 27.57 -5.61
C CYS A 32 -15.82 26.44 -6.60
N ARG A 33 -16.47 25.37 -6.15
CA ARG A 33 -16.88 24.25 -7.00
C ARG A 33 -17.84 24.69 -8.11
N ALA A 34 -18.84 25.51 -7.79
CA ALA A 34 -19.79 26.01 -8.78
C ALA A 34 -19.11 26.88 -9.85
N LEU A 35 -18.21 27.78 -9.43
CA LEU A 35 -17.43 28.60 -10.35
C LEU A 35 -16.48 27.74 -11.20
N ASN A 36 -15.80 26.78 -10.57
CA ASN A 36 -14.93 25.82 -11.24
C ASN A 36 -15.68 25.05 -12.33
N ASN A 37 -16.82 24.46 -12.00
CA ASN A 37 -17.62 23.67 -12.92
C ASN A 37 -18.15 24.52 -14.09
N THR A 38 -18.57 25.76 -13.81
CA THR A 38 -18.98 26.70 -14.85
C THR A 38 -17.86 27.00 -15.85
N LEU A 39 -16.61 27.03 -15.38
CA LEU A 39 -15.44 27.34 -16.20
C LEU A 39 -14.81 26.12 -16.87
N LEU A 40 -14.97 24.92 -16.33
CA LEU A 40 -14.26 23.73 -16.81
C LEU A 40 -15.15 22.67 -17.48
N LEU A 41 -16.43 22.57 -17.14
CA LEU A 41 -17.32 21.54 -17.72
C LEU A 41 -17.86 21.96 -19.09
N PRO A 42 -17.92 21.06 -20.08
CA PRO A 42 -18.49 21.41 -21.38
C PRO A 42 -19.95 21.86 -21.20
N TRP A 43 -20.29 22.98 -21.82
CA TRP A 43 -21.67 23.45 -21.85
C TRP A 43 -22.48 22.50 -22.72
N PRO A 44 -23.53 21.84 -22.19
CA PRO A 44 -24.19 20.73 -22.86
C PRO A 44 -24.89 21.14 -24.17
N ASN A 45 -25.25 22.41 -24.30
CA ASN A 45 -26.02 22.93 -25.44
C ASN A 45 -25.14 23.56 -26.53
N LEU A 46 -23.81 23.48 -26.41
CA LEU A 46 -22.89 24.13 -27.36
C LEU A 46 -21.89 23.12 -27.95
N PRO A 47 -21.59 23.21 -29.26
CA PRO A 47 -20.58 22.37 -29.88
C PRO A 47 -19.18 22.75 -29.39
N GLU A 48 -18.20 21.83 -29.55
CA GLU A 48 -16.83 21.98 -29.04
C GLU A 48 -16.14 23.29 -29.48
N GLY A 49 -16.38 23.74 -30.71
CA GLY A 49 -15.81 24.98 -31.25
C GLY A 49 -16.37 26.26 -30.60
N GLU A 50 -17.54 26.18 -29.96
CA GLU A 50 -18.23 27.32 -29.34
C GLU A 50 -18.11 27.34 -27.81
N GLN A 51 -17.37 26.39 -27.23
CA GLN A 51 -17.17 26.27 -25.78
C GLN A 51 -16.37 27.43 -25.17
N GLN A 52 -15.79 28.32 -25.98
CA GLN A 52 -14.98 29.46 -25.55
C GLN A 52 -13.84 29.09 -24.58
N TRP A 53 -13.21 27.94 -24.81
CA TRP A 53 -12.20 27.37 -23.91
C TRP A 53 -11.07 28.33 -23.54
N THR A 54 -10.63 29.20 -24.46
CA THR A 54 -9.57 30.17 -24.21
C THR A 54 -9.97 31.19 -23.14
N THR A 55 -11.14 31.81 -23.28
CA THR A 55 -11.66 32.78 -22.30
C THR A 55 -11.90 32.11 -20.95
N ARG A 56 -12.49 30.91 -20.96
CA ARG A 56 -12.76 30.14 -19.75
C ARG A 56 -11.47 29.74 -19.03
N SER A 57 -10.46 29.33 -19.77
CA SER A 57 -9.12 29.03 -19.23
C SER A 57 -8.48 30.25 -18.58
N SER A 58 -8.56 31.42 -19.21
CA SER A 58 -8.02 32.66 -18.64
C SER A 58 -8.77 33.06 -17.36
N ASN A 59 -10.10 32.94 -17.36
CA ASN A 59 -10.92 33.24 -16.19
C ASN A 59 -10.65 32.27 -15.04
N HIS A 60 -10.46 30.99 -15.34
CA HIS A 60 -10.11 29.97 -14.34
C HIS A 60 -8.72 30.22 -13.75
N ALA A 61 -7.74 30.59 -14.56
CA ALA A 61 -6.41 30.98 -14.08
C ALA A 61 -6.48 32.21 -13.15
N SER A 62 -7.26 33.23 -13.51
CA SER A 62 -7.49 34.42 -12.67
C SER A 62 -8.17 34.07 -11.34
N LEU A 63 -9.17 33.19 -11.37
CA LEU A 63 -9.85 32.69 -10.17
C LEU A 63 -8.87 31.98 -9.24
N LEU A 64 -8.11 31.01 -9.74
CA LEU A 64 -7.14 30.27 -8.90
C LEU A 64 -6.02 31.18 -8.42
N SER A 65 -5.62 32.15 -9.23
CA SER A 65 -4.64 33.15 -8.83
C SER A 65 -5.15 33.96 -7.62
N ALA A 66 -6.39 34.42 -7.65
CA ALA A 66 -6.99 35.13 -6.52
C ALA A 66 -7.11 34.25 -5.27
N LEU A 67 -7.63 33.02 -5.42
CA LEU A 67 -7.84 32.08 -4.31
C LEU A 67 -6.54 31.65 -3.62
N THR A 68 -5.45 31.53 -4.37
CA THR A 68 -4.17 31.00 -3.87
C THR A 68 -3.12 32.09 -3.68
N ARG A 69 -3.48 33.38 -3.76
CA ARG A 69 -2.52 34.49 -3.68
C ARG A 69 -1.65 34.39 -2.43
N ASP A 70 -2.29 34.33 -1.26
CA ASP A 70 -1.57 34.38 0.02
C ASP A 70 -0.80 33.07 0.26
N TYR A 71 -1.35 31.94 -0.20
CA TYR A 71 -0.67 30.65 -0.21
C TYR A 71 0.61 30.63 -1.06
N ARG A 72 0.58 31.23 -2.26
CA ARG A 72 1.74 31.29 -3.16
C ARG A 72 2.86 32.17 -2.61
N LEU A 73 2.52 33.18 -1.81
CA LEU A 73 3.51 34.01 -1.12
C LEU A 73 4.36 33.20 -0.10
N LEU A 74 3.87 32.06 0.39
CA LEU A 74 4.60 31.18 1.32
C LEU A 74 5.88 30.59 0.70
N ARG A 75 5.93 30.46 -0.64
CA ARG A 75 7.11 29.95 -1.37
C ARG A 75 8.37 30.79 -1.12
N GLY A 76 8.19 32.08 -0.83
CA GLY A 76 9.24 33.08 -0.87
C GLY A 76 10.18 33.16 0.34
N ASN A 77 9.83 32.58 1.50
CA ASN A 77 10.71 32.37 2.66
C ASN A 77 9.91 31.79 3.83
N ALA A 78 9.79 30.46 3.93
CA ALA A 78 9.15 29.80 5.07
C ALA A 78 9.76 30.24 6.42
N SER A 79 11.07 30.55 6.45
CA SER A 79 11.82 31.03 7.61
C SER A 79 11.61 32.52 7.96
N LEU A 80 11.32 33.40 6.99
CA LEU A 80 11.07 34.84 7.24
C LEU A 80 9.57 35.16 7.41
N GLN A 81 8.66 34.35 6.88
CA GLN A 81 7.22 34.53 7.07
C GLN A 81 6.73 34.00 8.43
N HIS A 82 7.44 33.04 9.03
CA HIS A 82 7.28 32.69 10.45
C HIS A 82 7.44 33.90 11.40
N ARG A 83 8.11 34.97 10.96
CA ARG A 83 8.23 36.23 11.72
C ARG A 83 7.10 37.24 11.51
N ARG A 84 6.25 37.08 10.49
CA ARG A 84 5.15 38.03 10.17
C ARG A 84 3.75 37.45 10.40
N MET A 85 3.59 36.14 10.28
CA MET A 85 2.34 35.41 10.47
C MET A 85 2.56 34.36 11.56
N GLY A 86 1.59 34.18 12.47
CA GLY A 86 1.70 33.17 13.52
C GLY A 86 1.79 31.76 12.92
N PRO A 87 2.46 30.80 13.60
CA PRO A 87 2.57 29.43 13.09
C PRO A 87 1.21 28.77 12.87
N GLU A 88 0.21 29.04 13.72
CA GLU A 88 -1.16 28.51 13.56
C GLU A 88 -1.93 29.15 12.39
N ASP A 89 -1.73 30.44 12.13
CA ASP A 89 -2.33 31.12 10.99
C ASP A 89 -1.81 30.55 9.68
N MET A 90 -0.52 30.23 9.62
CA MET A 90 0.11 29.60 8.46
C MET A 90 -0.44 28.19 8.20
N LYS A 91 -0.58 27.35 9.25
CA LYS A 91 -1.19 26.03 9.12
C LYS A 91 -2.62 26.12 8.58
N THR A 92 -3.40 27.03 9.16
CA THR A 92 -4.80 27.25 8.77
C THR A 92 -4.90 27.69 7.30
N LEU A 93 -4.04 28.61 6.86
CA LEU A 93 -3.97 29.06 5.47
C LEU A 93 -3.66 27.91 4.51
N VAL A 94 -2.68 27.07 4.85
CA VAL A 94 -2.30 25.89 4.04
C VAL A 94 -3.48 24.92 3.95
N GLN A 95 -4.06 24.52 5.08
CA GLN A 95 -5.15 23.55 5.12
C GLN A 95 -6.39 24.04 4.35
N GLN A 96 -6.81 25.30 4.56
CA GLN A 96 -7.97 25.86 3.86
C GLN A 96 -7.74 25.97 2.36
N THR A 97 -6.54 26.40 1.94
CA THR A 97 -6.22 26.50 0.51
C THR A 97 -6.22 25.13 -0.14
N LEU A 98 -5.53 24.15 0.46
CA LEU A 98 -5.45 22.79 -0.07
C LEU A 98 -6.80 22.09 -0.10
N GLN A 99 -7.67 22.33 0.89
CA GLN A 99 -9.04 21.81 0.88
C GLN A 99 -9.82 22.30 -0.35
N VAL A 100 -9.73 23.58 -0.69
CA VAL A 100 -10.38 24.17 -1.88
C VAL A 100 -9.77 23.62 -3.17
N LEU A 101 -8.44 23.53 -3.26
CA LEU A 101 -7.75 23.03 -4.45
C LEU A 101 -8.04 21.54 -4.68
N LYS A 102 -8.09 20.74 -3.62
CA LYS A 102 -8.49 19.33 -3.67
C LYS A 102 -9.90 19.20 -4.26
N ASP A 103 -10.85 19.96 -3.73
CA ASP A 103 -12.25 19.92 -4.17
C ASP A 103 -12.40 20.25 -5.67
N ILE A 104 -11.66 21.27 -6.12
CA ILE A 104 -11.57 21.65 -7.54
C ILE A 104 -11.10 20.47 -8.39
N VAL A 105 -10.04 19.77 -7.98
CA VAL A 105 -9.49 18.63 -8.72
C VAL A 105 -10.46 17.43 -8.71
N GLU A 106 -11.04 17.11 -7.56
CA GLU A 106 -12.01 16.01 -7.43
C GLU A 106 -13.20 16.22 -8.37
N SER A 107 -13.72 17.44 -8.45
CA SER A 107 -14.88 17.79 -9.27
C SER A 107 -14.70 17.60 -10.77
N ILE A 108 -13.45 17.51 -11.25
CA ILE A 108 -13.11 17.35 -12.68
C ILE A 108 -12.33 16.06 -12.99
N SER A 109 -12.12 15.19 -12.00
CA SER A 109 -11.30 13.98 -12.12
C SER A 109 -11.83 12.99 -13.18
N GLY A 110 -13.16 12.89 -13.31
CA GLY A 110 -13.85 12.04 -14.29
C GLY A 110 -14.12 12.70 -15.64
N GLU A 111 -13.68 13.95 -15.83
CA GLU A 111 -14.07 14.77 -16.98
C GLU A 111 -13.09 14.68 -18.16
N SER A 112 -13.46 15.36 -19.25
CA SER A 112 -12.69 15.40 -20.49
C SER A 112 -11.21 15.81 -20.27
N THR A 113 -10.33 15.34 -21.16
CA THR A 113 -8.90 15.70 -21.13
C THR A 113 -8.70 17.23 -21.21
N LYS A 114 -9.56 17.94 -21.94
CA LYS A 114 -9.49 19.39 -22.11
C LYS A 114 -9.75 20.11 -20.78
N SER A 115 -10.81 19.73 -20.06
CA SER A 115 -11.15 20.26 -18.73
C SER A 115 -10.00 20.04 -17.75
N ARG A 116 -9.44 18.82 -17.72
CA ARG A 116 -8.30 18.47 -16.87
C ARG A 116 -7.04 19.26 -17.22
N GLN A 117 -6.77 19.48 -18.50
CA GLN A 117 -5.62 20.27 -18.96
C GLN A 117 -5.73 21.73 -18.48
N ILE A 118 -6.88 22.36 -18.67
CA ILE A 118 -7.12 23.75 -18.22
C ILE A 118 -7.01 23.85 -16.69
N CYS A 119 -7.57 22.87 -15.97
CA CYS A 119 -7.48 22.79 -14.52
C CYS A 119 -6.02 22.76 -14.06
N TYR A 120 -5.23 21.81 -14.57
CA TYR A 120 -3.83 21.66 -14.19
C TYR A 120 -2.99 22.88 -14.54
N GLN A 121 -3.17 23.47 -15.73
CA GLN A 121 -2.46 24.68 -16.13
C GLN A 121 -2.65 25.82 -15.13
N SER A 122 -3.85 25.95 -14.57
CA SER A 122 -4.17 26.98 -13.58
C SER A 122 -3.64 26.64 -12.19
N LEU A 123 -3.54 25.34 -11.85
CA LEU A 123 -3.06 24.85 -10.56
C LEU A 123 -1.54 24.76 -10.45
N GLN A 124 -0.82 24.73 -11.58
CA GLN A 124 0.58 24.34 -11.65
C GLN A 124 1.46 25.05 -10.61
N GLU A 125 1.30 26.36 -10.42
CA GLU A 125 2.08 27.12 -9.45
C GLU A 125 1.76 26.70 -8.00
N SER A 126 0.49 26.51 -7.66
CA SER A 126 0.05 26.08 -6.34
C SER A 126 0.54 24.66 -6.01
N VAL A 127 0.57 23.76 -7.00
CA VAL A 127 1.14 22.41 -6.82
C VAL A 127 2.64 22.49 -6.53
N GLN A 128 3.37 23.34 -7.24
CA GLN A 128 4.80 23.56 -7.00
C GLN A 128 5.06 24.14 -5.60
N VAL A 129 4.26 25.12 -5.17
CA VAL A 129 4.32 25.67 -3.80
C VAL A 129 4.06 24.58 -2.77
N SER A 130 3.05 23.74 -2.99
CA SER A 130 2.75 22.60 -2.12
C SER A 130 3.95 21.67 -1.96
N LEU A 131 4.65 21.37 -3.05
CA LEU A 131 5.80 20.47 -3.02
C LEU A 131 6.98 21.09 -2.26
N VAL A 132 7.20 22.40 -2.43
CA VAL A 132 8.25 23.14 -1.71
C VAL A 132 7.95 23.28 -0.23
N LEU A 133 6.68 23.44 0.15
CA LEU A 133 6.27 23.54 1.55
C LEU A 133 6.28 22.19 2.27
N PHE A 134 6.20 21.07 1.55
CA PHE A 134 6.06 19.75 2.16
C PHE A 134 7.14 19.43 3.20
N PRO A 135 8.45 19.66 2.94
CA PRO A 135 9.50 19.44 3.93
C PRO A 135 9.39 20.34 5.17
N VAL A 136 8.77 21.52 5.05
CA VAL A 136 8.58 22.46 6.18
C VAL A 136 7.57 21.92 7.19
N PHE A 137 6.56 21.18 6.71
CA PHE A 137 5.47 20.66 7.52
C PHE A 137 5.60 19.19 7.88
N ILE A 138 6.67 18.50 7.47
CA ILE A 138 6.79 17.03 7.62
C ILE A 138 6.53 16.53 9.05
N HIS A 139 6.95 17.27 10.07
CA HIS A 139 6.76 16.94 11.49
C HIS A 139 5.41 17.40 12.08
N GLN A 140 4.49 17.91 11.25
CA GLN A 140 3.16 18.37 11.65
C GLN A 140 2.11 17.47 10.99
N PRO A 141 1.69 16.39 11.66
CA PRO A 141 0.94 15.31 11.00
C PRO A 141 -0.42 15.77 10.43
N ASP A 142 -1.11 16.72 11.07
CA ASP A 142 -2.39 17.25 10.58
C ASP A 142 -2.26 18.05 9.27
N VAL A 143 -1.13 18.74 9.08
CA VAL A 143 -0.86 19.49 7.84
C VAL A 143 -0.34 18.54 6.78
N THR A 144 0.58 17.64 7.14
CA THR A 144 1.12 16.62 6.23
C THR A 144 0.01 15.71 5.68
N ASP A 145 -0.99 15.34 6.49
CA ASP A 145 -2.15 14.55 6.06
C ASP A 145 -2.95 15.26 4.97
N GLU A 146 -3.24 16.56 5.14
CA GLU A 146 -3.95 17.35 4.12
C GLU A 146 -3.08 17.54 2.85
N MET A 147 -1.78 17.76 3.01
CA MET A 147 -0.85 17.87 1.88
C MET A 147 -0.79 16.58 1.06
N LEU A 148 -0.62 15.42 1.71
CA LEU A 148 -0.62 14.13 1.02
C LEU A 148 -1.98 13.81 0.43
N THR A 149 -3.08 14.19 1.10
CA THR A 149 -4.43 14.03 0.55
C THR A 149 -4.59 14.84 -0.74
N PHE A 150 -4.09 16.08 -0.78
CA PHE A 150 -4.06 16.88 -2.01
C PHE A 150 -3.21 16.23 -3.11
N PHE A 151 -2.00 15.77 -2.81
CA PHE A 151 -1.13 15.11 -3.79
C PHE A 151 -1.69 13.79 -4.30
N LEU A 152 -2.31 12.99 -3.44
CA LEU A 152 -3.00 11.77 -3.84
C LEU A 152 -4.13 12.09 -4.83
N THR A 153 -4.92 13.12 -4.54
CA THR A 153 -6.01 13.60 -5.41
C THR A 153 -5.47 14.05 -6.78
N LEU A 154 -4.37 14.81 -6.80
CA LEU A 154 -3.70 15.21 -8.04
C LEU A 154 -3.22 14.00 -8.85
N LEU A 155 -2.59 13.02 -8.20
CA LEU A 155 -2.07 11.84 -8.87
C LEU A 155 -3.17 10.90 -9.39
N GLN A 156 -4.35 10.93 -8.79
CA GLN A 156 -5.52 10.17 -9.26
C GLN A 156 -6.23 10.88 -10.41
N GLY A 157 -6.40 12.22 -10.33
CA GLY A 157 -7.20 12.98 -11.30
C GLY A 157 -6.41 13.61 -12.46
N LEU A 158 -5.18 14.06 -12.21
CA LEU A 158 -4.41 14.97 -13.08
C LEU A 158 -2.99 14.50 -13.42
N ARG A 159 -2.57 13.30 -13.00
CA ARG A 159 -1.20 12.78 -13.24
C ARG A 159 -0.75 12.84 -14.70
N VAL A 160 -1.64 12.51 -15.63
CA VAL A 160 -1.32 12.56 -17.08
C VAL A 160 -0.99 13.98 -17.51
N GLN A 161 -1.73 14.97 -17.01
CA GLN A 161 -1.53 16.40 -17.30
C GLN A 161 -0.28 16.94 -16.61
N MET A 162 0.06 16.43 -15.42
CA MET A 162 1.29 16.77 -14.69
C MET A 162 2.55 16.34 -15.44
N GLY A 163 2.46 15.23 -16.17
CA GLY A 163 3.58 14.65 -16.89
C GLY A 163 4.50 13.83 -15.99
N VAL A 164 5.26 12.94 -16.64
CA VAL A 164 6.17 12.01 -15.97
C VAL A 164 7.23 12.74 -15.13
N PRO A 165 8.00 13.72 -15.64
CA PRO A 165 9.13 14.29 -14.89
C PRO A 165 8.71 14.94 -13.57
N PHE A 166 7.56 15.62 -13.57
CA PHE A 166 7.07 16.26 -12.35
C PHE A 166 6.49 15.25 -11.37
N THR A 167 5.83 14.20 -11.86
CA THR A 167 5.38 13.08 -11.02
C THR A 167 6.58 12.39 -10.37
N GLU A 168 7.65 12.12 -11.11
CA GLU A 168 8.90 11.54 -10.57
C GLU A 168 9.50 12.40 -9.47
N GLN A 169 9.52 13.73 -9.66
CA GLN A 169 10.00 14.66 -8.64
C GLN A 169 9.19 14.55 -7.33
N ILE A 170 7.85 14.48 -7.43
CA ILE A 170 6.97 14.32 -6.26
C ILE A 170 7.28 13.01 -5.53
N ILE A 171 7.35 11.89 -6.25
CA ILE A 171 7.61 10.58 -5.66
C ILE A 171 8.99 10.51 -5.02
N GLN A 172 10.03 11.02 -5.71
CA GLN A 172 11.37 11.09 -5.15
C GLN A 172 11.43 11.95 -3.89
N THR A 173 10.70 13.07 -3.87
CA THR A 173 10.60 13.93 -2.68
C THR A 173 10.00 13.16 -1.52
N PHE A 174 8.89 12.46 -1.71
CA PHE A 174 8.26 11.70 -0.63
C PHE A 174 9.13 10.54 -0.15
N LEU A 175 9.72 9.76 -1.06
CA LEU A 175 10.64 8.66 -0.71
C LEU A 175 11.85 9.14 0.11
N ASN A 176 12.35 10.35 -0.16
CA ASN A 176 13.49 10.91 0.58
C ASN A 176 13.10 11.46 1.96
N MET A 177 11.86 11.91 2.14
CA MET A 177 11.40 12.55 3.38
C MET A 177 10.91 11.54 4.43
N PHE A 178 10.31 10.42 4.00
CA PHE A 178 9.80 9.39 4.91
C PHE A 178 10.88 8.40 5.32
N THR A 179 11.73 8.80 6.28
CA THR A 179 12.71 7.89 6.90
C THR A 179 12.06 6.92 7.87
N ARG A 180 12.79 5.85 8.24
CA ARG A 180 12.33 4.86 9.22
C ARG A 180 11.94 5.49 10.56
N GLU A 181 12.71 6.47 11.03
CA GLU A 181 12.42 7.18 12.29
C GLU A 181 11.10 7.95 12.19
N GLN A 182 10.89 8.69 11.10
CA GLN A 182 9.66 9.44 10.86
C GLN A 182 8.44 8.53 10.74
N LEU A 183 8.58 7.38 10.07
CA LEU A 183 7.53 6.38 9.97
C LEU A 183 7.22 5.75 11.33
N ALA A 184 8.23 5.43 12.13
CA ALA A 184 8.04 4.83 13.46
C ALA A 184 7.36 5.78 14.45
N GLU A 185 7.68 7.07 14.37
CA GLU A 185 7.02 8.13 15.14
C GLU A 185 5.56 8.30 14.69
N SER A 186 5.33 8.35 13.37
CA SER A 186 3.98 8.53 12.81
C SER A 186 3.02 7.37 13.13
N ILE A 187 3.53 6.14 13.22
CA ILE A 187 2.74 4.92 13.50
C ILE A 187 2.57 4.69 15.03
N HIS A 188 3.16 5.53 15.89
CA HIS A 188 3.19 5.26 17.34
C HIS A 188 1.80 5.20 17.98
N HIS A 189 0.86 6.03 17.53
CA HIS A 189 -0.50 6.11 18.06
C HIS A 189 -1.53 5.70 17.00
N GLU A 190 -2.27 4.62 17.26
CA GLU A 190 -3.36 4.16 16.40
C GLU A 190 -4.42 5.26 16.21
N GLY A 191 -4.98 5.36 14.99
CA GLY A 191 -5.97 6.38 14.64
C GLY A 191 -5.47 7.82 14.61
N SER A 192 -4.18 8.06 14.85
CA SER A 192 -3.60 9.40 14.82
C SER A 192 -3.51 9.96 13.39
N ALA A 193 -3.30 11.27 13.28
CA ALA A 193 -2.97 11.91 12.02
C ALA A 193 -1.68 11.35 11.40
N GLY A 194 -0.73 10.88 12.22
CA GLY A 194 0.49 10.21 11.74
C GLY A 194 0.20 8.91 11.00
N CYS A 195 -0.73 8.07 11.49
CA CYS A 195 -1.14 6.87 10.76
C CYS A 195 -1.74 7.21 9.39
N ARG A 196 -2.63 8.22 9.34
CA ARG A 196 -3.23 8.69 8.09
C ARG A 196 -2.19 9.20 7.09
N VAL A 197 -1.17 9.91 7.56
CA VAL A 197 -0.02 10.33 6.73
C VAL A 197 0.64 9.12 6.07
N VAL A 198 0.94 8.06 6.83
CA VAL A 198 1.56 6.85 6.27
C VAL A 198 0.62 6.13 5.31
N GLU A 199 -0.67 6.00 5.64
CA GLU A 199 -1.67 5.43 4.73
C GLU A 199 -1.73 6.17 3.39
N LYS A 200 -1.78 7.52 3.42
CA LYS A 200 -1.82 8.33 2.20
C LYS A 200 -0.53 8.21 1.40
N PHE A 201 0.61 8.15 2.07
CA PHE A 201 1.89 7.93 1.41
C PHE A 201 1.94 6.56 0.70
N LEU A 202 1.50 5.49 1.37
CA LEU A 202 1.39 4.16 0.75
C LEU A 202 0.41 4.16 -0.43
N LYS A 203 -0.75 4.82 -0.32
CA LYS A 203 -1.71 5.01 -1.44
C LYS A 203 -1.09 5.73 -2.63
N ILE A 204 -0.28 6.75 -2.39
CA ILE A 204 0.44 7.45 -3.47
C ILE A 204 1.37 6.47 -4.19
N LEU A 205 2.12 5.65 -3.45
CA LEU A 205 2.98 4.63 -4.06
C LEU A 205 2.16 3.55 -4.79
N GLN A 206 0.98 3.18 -4.29
CA GLN A 206 0.08 2.25 -4.98
C GLN A 206 -0.33 2.78 -6.36
N VAL A 207 -0.64 4.08 -6.48
CA VAL A 207 -0.97 4.72 -7.77
C VAL A 207 0.21 4.63 -8.74
N VAL A 208 1.44 4.82 -8.24
CA VAL A 208 2.66 4.81 -9.07
C VAL A 208 2.97 3.41 -9.60
N VAL A 209 2.87 2.37 -8.76
CA VAL A 209 3.23 1.00 -9.18
C VAL A 209 2.19 0.37 -10.11
N GLN A 210 0.96 0.88 -10.11
CA GLN A 210 -0.10 0.46 -11.03
C GLN A 210 0.07 1.02 -12.45
N GLU A 211 0.96 2.02 -12.63
CA GLU A 211 1.07 2.71 -13.91
C GLU A 211 1.52 1.80 -15.06
N PRO A 212 0.75 1.73 -16.16
CA PRO A 212 1.17 1.01 -17.34
C PRO A 212 2.28 1.80 -18.03
N GLY A 213 3.53 1.34 -17.91
CA GLY A 213 4.66 2.00 -18.56
C GLY A 213 6.02 1.57 -18.03
N GLN A 214 7.08 2.20 -18.54
CA GLN A 214 8.46 2.01 -18.06
C GLN A 214 8.93 3.16 -17.16
N ALA A 215 8.25 4.31 -17.22
CA ALA A 215 8.65 5.55 -16.53
C ALA A 215 8.90 5.34 -15.03
N PHE A 216 7.96 4.70 -14.34
CA PHE A 216 8.03 4.57 -12.88
C PHE A 216 8.67 3.27 -12.38
N LYS A 217 9.07 2.36 -13.27
CA LYS A 217 9.74 1.11 -12.87
C LYS A 217 11.06 1.30 -12.12
N PRO A 218 11.89 2.33 -12.40
CA PRO A 218 13.09 2.60 -11.61
C PRO A 218 12.84 2.78 -10.12
N PHE A 219 11.62 3.14 -9.69
CA PHE A 219 11.28 3.28 -8.27
C PHE A 219 10.95 1.96 -7.56
N LEU A 220 10.67 0.87 -8.30
CA LEU A 220 10.25 -0.40 -7.69
C LEU A 220 11.21 -0.92 -6.61
N PRO A 221 12.55 -0.94 -6.82
CA PRO A 221 13.48 -1.39 -5.79
C PRO A 221 13.38 -0.55 -4.51
N SER A 222 13.30 0.78 -4.64
CA SER A 222 13.19 1.70 -3.52
C SER A 222 11.85 1.56 -2.77
N ILE A 223 10.75 1.39 -3.50
CA ILE A 223 9.42 1.16 -2.93
C ILE A 223 9.40 -0.16 -2.15
N ILE A 224 9.93 -1.23 -2.72
CA ILE A 224 9.99 -2.54 -2.05
C ILE A 224 10.88 -2.47 -0.81
N SER A 225 12.05 -1.84 -0.90
CA SER A 225 12.97 -1.65 0.24
C SER A 225 12.31 -0.84 1.35
N LEU A 226 11.65 0.28 1.03
CA LEU A 226 10.84 1.04 1.99
C LEU A 226 9.80 0.15 2.68
N CYS A 227 9.03 -0.63 1.92
CA CYS A 227 8.00 -1.50 2.46
C CYS A 227 8.58 -2.57 3.40
N MET A 228 9.61 -3.28 2.95
CA MET A 228 10.12 -4.47 3.65
C MET A 228 11.12 -4.15 4.77
N GLU A 229 11.91 -3.09 4.62
CA GLU A 229 12.99 -2.74 5.56
C GLU A 229 12.59 -1.65 6.55
N GLN A 230 11.62 -0.79 6.19
CA GLN A 230 11.23 0.34 7.03
C GLN A 230 9.82 0.17 7.60
N VAL A 231 8.80 -0.02 6.75
CA VAL A 231 7.39 -0.03 7.20
C VAL A 231 7.01 -1.38 7.85
N TYR A 232 7.28 -2.50 7.17
CA TYR A 232 6.86 -3.83 7.63
C TYR A 232 7.36 -4.18 9.05
N PRO A 233 8.64 -3.93 9.43
CA PRO A 233 9.11 -4.21 10.79
C PRO A 233 8.34 -3.44 11.88
N ILE A 234 7.90 -2.20 11.58
CA ILE A 234 7.16 -1.38 12.54
C ILE A 234 5.75 -1.96 12.75
N VAL A 235 5.06 -2.28 11.66
CA VAL A 235 3.67 -2.76 11.72
C VAL A 235 3.59 -4.23 12.10
N ALA A 236 4.61 -5.05 11.85
CA ALA A 236 4.60 -6.45 12.25
C ALA A 236 4.53 -6.62 13.78
N GLU A 237 5.19 -5.72 14.52
CA GLU A 237 5.25 -5.75 16.00
C GLU A 237 4.11 -4.99 16.68
N ARG A 238 3.37 -4.16 15.95
CA ARG A 238 2.38 -3.23 16.51
C ARG A 238 0.99 -3.40 15.90
N PRO A 239 -0.09 -3.25 16.67
CA PRO A 239 -1.41 -3.13 16.08
C PRO A 239 -1.46 -1.78 15.32
N SER A 240 -1.84 -1.85 14.05
CA SER A 240 -1.87 -0.73 13.09
C SER A 240 -2.65 -1.16 11.83
N PRO A 241 -3.92 -1.58 11.98
CA PRO A 241 -4.66 -2.30 10.94
C PRO A 241 -4.78 -1.50 9.64
N ASP A 242 -5.03 -0.19 9.71
CA ASP A 242 -5.19 0.66 8.52
C ASP A 242 -3.88 0.76 7.72
N VAL A 243 -2.76 1.03 8.39
CA VAL A 243 -1.43 1.08 7.75
C VAL A 243 -1.03 -0.30 7.20
N LYS A 244 -1.33 -1.38 7.93
CA LYS A 244 -1.10 -2.76 7.45
C LYS A 244 -1.88 -3.04 6.18
N ALA A 245 -3.16 -2.67 6.13
CA ALA A 245 -4.02 -2.90 4.97
C ALA A 245 -3.44 -2.22 3.72
N GLU A 246 -3.00 -0.97 3.85
CA GLU A 246 -2.40 -0.22 2.74
C GLU A 246 -1.01 -0.73 2.34
N LEU A 247 -0.22 -1.23 3.30
CA LEU A 247 1.06 -1.86 3.02
C LEU A 247 0.88 -3.15 2.21
N PHE A 248 -0.03 -4.03 2.63
CA PHE A 248 -0.27 -5.28 1.92
C PHE A 248 -0.92 -5.05 0.55
N GLU A 249 -1.83 -4.08 0.43
CA GLU A 249 -2.33 -3.63 -0.88
C GLU A 249 -1.18 -3.17 -1.78
N LEU A 250 -0.25 -2.34 -1.29
CA LEU A 250 0.91 -1.90 -2.07
C LEU A 250 1.79 -3.07 -2.52
N LEU A 251 2.10 -4.02 -1.63
CA LEU A 251 2.88 -5.21 -1.97
C LEU A 251 2.17 -6.07 -3.01
N TYR A 252 0.85 -6.24 -2.89
CA TYR A 252 0.05 -6.93 -3.88
C TYR A 252 0.06 -6.20 -5.23
N GLN A 253 -0.12 -4.88 -5.26
CA GLN A 253 -0.10 -4.09 -6.49
C GLN A 253 1.26 -4.17 -7.20
N VAL A 254 2.37 -4.16 -6.45
CA VAL A 254 3.72 -4.41 -6.99
C VAL A 254 3.77 -5.78 -7.68
N LEU A 255 3.36 -6.85 -7.00
CA LEU A 255 3.38 -8.19 -7.57
C LEU A 255 2.47 -8.31 -8.80
N HIS A 256 1.25 -7.77 -8.71
CA HIS A 256 0.21 -7.95 -9.71
C HIS A 256 0.50 -7.18 -11.00
N HIS A 257 0.86 -5.90 -10.90
CA HIS A 257 1.10 -5.04 -12.05
C HIS A 257 2.52 -5.15 -12.59
N ASN A 258 3.50 -5.49 -11.75
CA ASN A 258 4.91 -5.55 -12.12
C ASN A 258 5.47 -6.98 -12.09
N TRP A 259 4.65 -7.97 -12.42
CA TRP A 259 5.07 -9.39 -12.42
C TRP A 259 6.39 -9.64 -13.19
N ARG A 260 6.61 -8.93 -14.30
CA ARG A 260 7.83 -9.02 -15.13
C ARG A 260 9.11 -8.54 -14.44
N TYR A 261 8.99 -7.79 -13.34
CA TYR A 261 10.12 -7.41 -12.49
C TYR A 261 10.69 -8.62 -11.72
N PHE A 262 9.85 -9.64 -11.47
CA PHE A 262 10.25 -10.87 -10.79
C PHE A 262 10.40 -12.04 -11.75
N PHE A 263 9.52 -12.17 -12.76
CA PHE A 263 9.52 -13.29 -13.68
C PHE A 263 9.59 -12.80 -15.12
N LYS A 264 10.75 -12.99 -15.78
CA LYS A 264 10.89 -12.60 -17.19
C LYS A 264 10.15 -13.57 -18.09
N SER A 265 9.23 -13.03 -18.88
CA SER A 265 8.61 -13.77 -19.97
C SER A 265 9.61 -13.89 -21.13
N SER A 266 10.12 -15.11 -21.36
CA SER A 266 10.95 -15.38 -22.53
C SER A 266 10.06 -15.75 -23.71
N VAL A 267 10.02 -14.89 -24.74
CA VAL A 267 9.31 -15.17 -26.01
C VAL A 267 9.96 -16.34 -26.77
N LEU A 268 11.24 -16.63 -26.52
CA LEU A 268 11.91 -17.81 -27.09
C LEU A 268 11.51 -19.12 -26.38
N ALA A 269 11.19 -19.06 -25.08
CA ALA A 269 10.72 -20.22 -24.32
C ALA A 269 9.32 -20.69 -24.73
N SER A 270 8.51 -19.84 -25.36
CA SER A 270 7.21 -20.26 -25.91
C SER A 270 7.35 -20.92 -27.30
N VAL A 271 8.41 -20.62 -28.04
CA VAL A 271 8.69 -21.18 -29.39
C VAL A 271 9.46 -22.49 -29.31
N GLN A 272 10.42 -22.59 -28.40
CA GLN A 272 11.09 -23.84 -28.07
C GLN A 272 10.28 -24.50 -26.95
N ARG A 273 9.49 -25.54 -27.27
CA ARG A 273 8.82 -26.45 -26.32
C ARG A 273 9.80 -27.22 -25.40
N ALA A 274 10.96 -26.66 -25.10
CA ALA A 274 11.77 -27.06 -23.98
C ALA A 274 11.19 -26.38 -22.75
N ALA A 275 10.96 -27.14 -21.68
CA ALA A 275 10.55 -26.65 -20.37
C ALA A 275 11.68 -25.82 -19.72
N SER A 276 12.14 -24.75 -20.37
CA SER A 276 13.05 -23.80 -19.78
C SER A 276 12.24 -23.01 -18.75
N GLU A 277 12.51 -23.31 -17.48
CA GLU A 277 11.97 -22.58 -16.34
C GLU A 277 12.11 -21.07 -16.57
N GLU A 278 11.05 -20.31 -16.27
CA GLU A 278 11.12 -18.85 -16.38
C GLU A 278 12.26 -18.32 -15.48
N PRO A 279 13.26 -17.62 -16.04
CA PRO A 279 14.32 -17.05 -15.24
C PRO A 279 13.72 -16.01 -14.29
N MET A 280 13.94 -16.21 -13.00
CA MET A 280 13.48 -15.33 -11.95
C MET A 280 14.54 -14.28 -11.63
N GLU A 281 14.12 -13.04 -11.51
CA GLU A 281 14.93 -11.90 -11.06
C GLU A 281 14.41 -11.40 -9.72
N ASN A 282 15.27 -10.73 -8.95
CA ASN A 282 14.90 -10.12 -7.66
C ASN A 282 14.26 -11.13 -6.67
N GLU A 283 14.76 -12.37 -6.68
CA GLU A 283 14.24 -13.48 -5.89
C GLU A 283 14.11 -13.16 -4.40
N ALA A 284 15.14 -12.55 -3.80
CA ALA A 284 15.13 -12.18 -2.38
C ALA A 284 13.97 -11.23 -2.01
N GLN A 285 13.67 -10.26 -2.89
CA GLN A 285 12.56 -9.32 -2.68
C GLN A 285 11.22 -10.04 -2.75
N PHE A 286 11.04 -10.92 -3.73
CA PHE A 286 9.82 -11.72 -3.85
C PHE A 286 9.61 -12.63 -2.63
N ILE A 287 10.68 -13.30 -2.16
CA ILE A 287 10.64 -14.14 -0.96
C ILE A 287 10.22 -13.32 0.24
N ALA A 288 10.82 -12.15 0.45
CA ALA A 288 10.50 -11.29 1.59
C ALA A 288 9.03 -10.87 1.59
N ILE A 289 8.48 -10.50 0.43
CA ILE A 289 7.05 -10.15 0.28
C ILE A 289 6.17 -11.36 0.59
N MET A 290 6.46 -12.54 0.01
CA MET A 290 5.69 -13.76 0.28
C MET A 290 5.77 -14.19 1.73
N GLN A 291 6.91 -14.03 2.39
CA GLN A 291 7.04 -14.29 3.82
C GLN A 291 6.15 -13.35 4.64
N ALA A 292 6.08 -12.06 4.30
CA ALA A 292 5.15 -11.13 4.97
C ALA A 292 3.69 -11.56 4.81
N PHE A 293 3.28 -12.00 3.62
CA PHE A 293 1.95 -12.60 3.40
C PHE A 293 1.73 -13.83 4.30
N GLY A 294 2.68 -14.77 4.34
CA GLY A 294 2.57 -15.97 5.17
C GLY A 294 2.48 -15.64 6.68
N GLN A 295 3.27 -14.68 7.16
CA GLN A 295 3.23 -14.23 8.56
C GLN A 295 1.90 -13.56 8.92
N SER A 296 1.26 -12.86 7.98
CA SER A 296 -0.04 -12.22 8.23
C SER A 296 -1.14 -13.22 8.61
N PHE A 297 -1.06 -14.47 8.13
CA PHE A 297 -2.03 -15.53 8.48
C PHE A 297 -1.86 -16.09 9.89
N LEU A 298 -0.77 -15.73 10.58
CA LEU A 298 -0.57 -16.04 11.99
C LEU A 298 -1.15 -14.95 12.91
N GLN A 299 -1.52 -13.79 12.37
CA GLN A 299 -2.07 -12.68 13.13
C GLN A 299 -3.58 -12.88 13.37
N PRO A 300 -4.14 -12.30 14.46
CA PRO A 300 -5.56 -12.46 14.80
C PRO A 300 -6.50 -11.55 13.99
N ASP A 301 -5.98 -10.65 13.15
CA ASP A 301 -6.78 -9.69 12.39
C ASP A 301 -7.44 -10.37 11.18
N ILE A 302 -8.75 -10.61 11.30
CA ILE A 302 -9.56 -11.25 10.26
C ILE A 302 -9.63 -10.45 8.96
N HIS A 303 -9.57 -9.11 9.02
CA HIS A 303 -9.69 -8.28 7.83
C HIS A 303 -8.42 -8.37 6.99
N ILE A 304 -7.25 -8.25 7.63
CA ILE A 304 -5.95 -8.44 6.98
C ILE A 304 -5.81 -9.88 6.48
N PHE A 305 -6.24 -10.87 7.26
CA PHE A 305 -6.23 -12.27 6.84
C PHE A 305 -7.03 -12.45 5.54
N ARG A 306 -8.30 -12.01 5.52
CA ARG A 306 -9.18 -12.14 4.35
C ARG A 306 -8.60 -11.41 3.13
N GLN A 307 -8.13 -10.18 3.32
CA GLN A 307 -7.52 -9.36 2.29
C GLN A 307 -6.34 -10.08 1.63
N ASN A 308 -5.39 -10.55 2.44
CA ASN A 308 -4.18 -11.20 1.97
C ASN A 308 -4.43 -12.56 1.32
N LEU A 309 -5.41 -13.33 1.82
CA LEU A 309 -5.82 -14.57 1.19
C LEU A 309 -6.41 -14.31 -0.20
N SER A 310 -7.28 -13.30 -0.33
CA SER A 310 -7.85 -12.87 -1.61
C SER A 310 -6.77 -12.43 -2.61
N TYR A 311 -5.72 -11.73 -2.15
CA TYR A 311 -4.59 -11.36 -3.00
C TYR A 311 -3.81 -12.57 -3.52
N LEU A 312 -3.53 -13.58 -2.68
CA LEU A 312 -2.87 -14.80 -3.12
C LEU A 312 -3.70 -15.54 -4.18
N GLU A 313 -5.01 -15.64 -3.97
CA GLU A 313 -5.92 -16.26 -4.94
C GLU A 313 -5.99 -15.47 -6.25
N SER A 314 -6.02 -14.14 -6.19
CA SER A 314 -5.96 -13.27 -7.38
C SER A 314 -4.65 -13.45 -8.16
N LEU A 315 -3.50 -13.47 -7.46
CA LEU A 315 -2.20 -13.72 -8.06
C LEU A 315 -2.11 -15.12 -8.66
N ASN A 316 -2.68 -16.14 -8.01
CA ASN A 316 -2.75 -17.49 -8.57
C ASN A 316 -3.65 -17.55 -9.81
N GLY A 317 -4.81 -16.91 -9.76
CA GLY A 317 -5.76 -16.85 -10.87
C GLY A 317 -5.14 -16.24 -12.13
N LYS A 318 -4.41 -15.12 -11.98
CA LYS A 318 -3.80 -14.40 -13.12
C LYS A 318 -2.41 -14.89 -13.51
N GLN A 319 -1.53 -15.19 -12.55
CA GLN A 319 -0.10 -15.46 -12.79
C GLN A 319 0.32 -16.89 -12.46
N LYS A 320 -0.63 -17.76 -12.08
CA LYS A 320 -0.35 -19.15 -11.66
C LYS A 320 0.72 -19.23 -10.58
N LEU A 321 0.66 -18.33 -9.60
CA LEU A 321 1.59 -18.21 -8.47
C LEU A 321 1.98 -19.57 -7.88
N TYR A 322 1.00 -20.44 -7.59
CA TYR A 322 1.26 -21.72 -6.93
C TYR A 322 2.03 -22.71 -7.80
N HIS A 323 2.01 -22.52 -9.12
CA HIS A 323 2.72 -23.36 -10.09
C HIS A 323 4.17 -22.90 -10.30
N LYS A 324 4.54 -21.71 -9.82
CA LYS A 324 5.92 -21.21 -9.97
C LYS A 324 6.86 -22.06 -9.11
N LYS A 325 7.97 -22.48 -9.70
CA LYS A 325 8.93 -23.42 -9.08
C LYS A 325 9.31 -22.98 -7.67
N LEU A 326 9.75 -21.72 -7.50
CA LEU A 326 10.13 -21.19 -6.20
C LEU A 326 9.03 -21.34 -5.15
N PHE A 327 7.80 -20.97 -5.51
CA PHE A 327 6.67 -21.08 -4.59
C PHE A 327 6.42 -22.55 -4.25
N ARG A 328 6.34 -23.42 -5.26
CA ARG A 328 6.10 -24.87 -5.10
C ARG A 328 7.13 -25.55 -4.21
N THR A 329 8.42 -25.27 -4.42
CA THR A 329 9.51 -25.97 -3.71
C THR A 329 9.79 -25.42 -2.33
N SER A 330 9.64 -24.10 -2.14
CA SER A 330 10.16 -23.44 -0.94
C SER A 330 9.06 -22.91 -0.01
N MET A 331 7.85 -22.62 -0.52
CA MET A 331 6.82 -21.89 0.22
C MET A 331 5.52 -22.66 0.37
N LEU A 332 5.11 -23.43 -0.65
CA LEU A 332 3.81 -24.08 -0.73
C LEU A 332 3.48 -24.89 0.52
N PHE A 333 4.43 -25.71 0.99
CA PHE A 333 4.30 -26.49 2.22
C PHE A 333 3.93 -25.59 3.42
N HIS A 334 4.66 -24.49 3.62
CA HIS A 334 4.46 -23.59 4.75
C HIS A 334 3.08 -22.92 4.72
N PHE A 335 2.65 -22.45 3.55
CA PHE A 335 1.34 -21.81 3.39
C PHE A 335 0.19 -22.80 3.63
N ILE A 336 0.22 -23.98 3.02
CA ILE A 336 -0.78 -25.02 3.24
C ILE A 336 -0.83 -25.39 4.73
N ASN A 337 0.32 -25.58 5.38
CA ASN A 337 0.39 -25.91 6.79
C ASN A 337 -0.28 -24.85 7.67
N VAL A 338 0.04 -23.56 7.49
CA VAL A 338 -0.56 -22.46 8.27
C VAL A 338 -2.08 -22.41 8.08
N LEU A 339 -2.56 -22.49 6.85
CA LEU A 339 -4.00 -22.46 6.54
C LEU A 339 -4.75 -23.67 7.12
N LEU A 340 -4.17 -24.87 7.04
CA LEU A 340 -4.73 -26.06 7.68
C LEU A 340 -4.73 -25.95 9.20
N GLN A 341 -3.68 -25.38 9.81
CA GLN A 341 -3.66 -25.14 11.25
C GLN A 341 -4.77 -24.16 11.66
N VAL A 342 -5.03 -23.10 10.89
CA VAL A 342 -6.13 -22.16 11.14
C VAL A 342 -7.48 -22.89 11.12
N LEU A 343 -7.72 -23.74 10.13
CA LEU A 343 -8.92 -24.59 10.07
C LEU A 343 -9.01 -25.49 11.31
N VAL A 344 -7.93 -26.18 11.66
CA VAL A 344 -7.87 -27.13 12.79
C VAL A 344 -8.13 -26.44 14.16
N HIS A 345 -7.65 -25.21 14.31
CA HIS A 345 -7.79 -24.42 15.54
C HIS A 345 -9.07 -23.60 15.60
N ARG A 346 -9.79 -23.47 14.48
CA ARG A 346 -10.99 -22.64 14.38
C ARG A 346 -10.74 -21.17 14.75
N SER A 347 -9.54 -20.66 14.46
CA SER A 347 -9.19 -19.26 14.80
C SER A 347 -9.87 -18.24 13.89
N HIS A 348 -10.23 -18.64 12.66
CA HIS A 348 -10.88 -17.77 11.65
C HIS A 348 -12.06 -18.50 10.97
N ASP A 349 -12.99 -19.05 11.75
CA ASP A 349 -14.12 -19.85 11.24
C ASP A 349 -14.98 -19.13 10.19
N LEU A 350 -15.08 -17.80 10.27
CA LEU A 350 -15.81 -16.98 9.29
C LEU A 350 -15.20 -16.99 7.88
N LEU A 351 -13.96 -17.47 7.72
CA LEU A 351 -13.24 -17.56 6.46
C LEU A 351 -13.01 -19.02 6.01
N GLN A 352 -13.75 -19.96 6.60
CA GLN A 352 -13.50 -21.39 6.39
C GLN A 352 -13.55 -21.78 4.90
N ASP A 353 -14.52 -21.25 4.16
CA ASP A 353 -14.72 -21.58 2.74
C ASP A 353 -13.62 -20.99 1.85
N GLU A 354 -13.19 -19.75 2.13
CA GLU A 354 -12.09 -19.10 1.43
C GLU A 354 -10.76 -19.79 1.71
N ILE A 355 -10.48 -20.12 2.97
CA ILE A 355 -9.26 -20.84 3.39
C ILE A 355 -9.20 -22.21 2.72
N ALA A 356 -10.32 -22.92 2.73
CA ALA A 356 -10.46 -24.21 2.08
C ALA A 356 -10.19 -24.18 0.58
N LEU A 357 -10.77 -23.20 -0.12
CA LEU A 357 -10.56 -23.02 -1.54
C LEU A 357 -9.07 -22.79 -1.84
N ALA A 358 -8.41 -21.95 -1.03
CA ALA A 358 -6.98 -21.70 -1.19
C ALA A 358 -6.13 -22.95 -0.93
N VAL A 359 -6.41 -23.70 0.13
CA VAL A 359 -5.74 -24.98 0.42
C VAL A 359 -5.92 -25.97 -0.74
N TYR A 360 -7.13 -26.09 -1.29
CA TYR A 360 -7.39 -26.93 -2.44
C TYR A 360 -6.59 -26.48 -3.66
N ASN A 361 -6.60 -25.19 -3.98
CA ASN A 361 -5.88 -24.64 -5.13
C ASN A 361 -4.37 -24.87 -5.00
N MET A 362 -3.81 -24.71 -3.79
CA MET A 362 -2.42 -25.00 -3.49
C MET A 362 -2.10 -26.50 -3.61
N ALA A 363 -2.93 -27.39 -3.05
CA ALA A 363 -2.76 -28.83 -3.13
C ALA A 363 -2.91 -29.36 -4.57
N SER A 364 -3.76 -28.74 -5.38
CA SER A 364 -4.03 -29.16 -6.76
C SER A 364 -2.83 -29.04 -7.71
N VAL A 365 -1.82 -28.25 -7.33
CA VAL A 365 -0.58 -28.12 -8.10
C VAL A 365 0.19 -29.44 -8.13
N ASP A 366 0.15 -30.20 -7.05
CA ASP A 366 0.82 -31.50 -6.90
C ASP A 366 0.07 -32.35 -5.87
N PHE A 367 -1.06 -32.93 -6.30
CA PHE A 367 -1.84 -33.79 -5.41
C PHE A 367 -1.04 -35.01 -4.94
N ASP A 368 -0.20 -35.59 -5.81
CA ASP A 368 0.58 -36.76 -5.46
C ASP A 368 1.56 -36.43 -4.31
N GLY A 369 2.30 -35.33 -4.42
CA GLY A 369 3.16 -34.83 -3.35
C GLY A 369 2.37 -34.45 -2.09
N PHE A 370 1.18 -33.85 -2.25
CA PHE A 370 0.32 -33.49 -1.13
C PHE A 370 -0.12 -34.71 -0.31
N TYR A 371 -0.61 -35.78 -0.95
CA TYR A 371 -1.11 -36.95 -0.26
C TYR A 371 -0.02 -37.93 0.19
N SER A 372 1.08 -38.03 -0.56
CA SER A 372 2.16 -38.98 -0.25
C SER A 372 3.18 -38.46 0.76
N ALA A 373 3.42 -37.15 0.81
CA ALA A 373 4.44 -36.54 1.67
C ALA A 373 3.84 -35.54 2.67
N PHE A 374 3.20 -34.48 2.18
CA PHE A 374 2.73 -33.38 3.04
C PHE A 374 1.73 -33.83 4.10
N LEU A 375 0.68 -34.53 3.69
CA LEU A 375 -0.43 -34.89 4.59
C LEU A 375 0.01 -35.86 5.71
N PRO A 376 0.78 -36.93 5.44
CA PRO A 376 1.37 -37.75 6.51
C PRO A 376 2.19 -36.94 7.51
N GLU A 377 3.03 -36.02 7.03
CA GLU A 377 3.86 -35.15 7.87
C GLU A 377 2.99 -34.21 8.73
N PHE A 378 1.99 -33.56 8.11
CA PHE A 378 1.04 -32.69 8.80
C PHE A 378 0.28 -33.44 9.91
N LEU A 379 -0.27 -34.63 9.61
CA LEU A 379 -0.98 -35.45 10.58
C LEU A 379 -0.06 -35.91 11.72
N SER A 380 1.22 -36.14 11.44
CA SER A 380 2.21 -36.48 12.48
C SER A 380 2.48 -35.31 13.45
N SER A 381 2.38 -34.07 12.95
CA SER A 381 2.56 -32.84 13.75
C SER A 381 1.33 -32.46 14.59
N CYS A 382 0.17 -33.08 14.34
CA CYS A 382 -1.07 -32.77 15.05
C CYS A 382 -1.07 -33.37 16.47
N HIS A 383 -1.05 -32.51 17.49
CA HIS A 383 -1.19 -32.95 18.89
C HIS A 383 -2.61 -33.45 19.20
N GLY A 384 -2.71 -34.55 19.96
CA GLY A 384 -3.99 -35.13 20.38
C GLY A 384 -4.58 -36.17 19.42
N VAL A 385 -3.86 -36.52 18.33
CA VAL A 385 -4.27 -37.57 17.38
C VAL A 385 -3.46 -38.85 17.62
N ASP A 386 -4.13 -39.94 18.00
CA ASP A 386 -3.48 -41.23 18.22
C ASP A 386 -3.05 -41.91 16.90
N SER A 387 -2.25 -42.98 16.99
CA SER A 387 -1.72 -43.68 15.81
C SER A 387 -2.83 -44.26 14.92
N ASN A 388 -3.89 -44.78 15.52
CA ASN A 388 -5.02 -45.36 14.81
C ASN A 388 -5.84 -44.28 14.08
N GLN A 389 -6.09 -43.15 14.74
CA GLN A 389 -6.75 -41.99 14.14
C GLN A 389 -5.95 -41.43 12.96
N ARG A 390 -4.62 -41.33 13.08
CA ARG A 390 -3.75 -40.92 11.96
C ARG A 390 -3.88 -41.86 10.76
N THR A 391 -3.89 -43.17 10.99
CA THR A 391 -4.08 -44.17 9.92
C THR A 391 -5.47 -44.08 9.29
N VAL A 392 -6.53 -43.90 10.09
CA VAL A 392 -7.90 -43.75 9.61
C VAL A 392 -8.07 -42.48 8.79
N LEU A 393 -7.52 -41.36 9.27
CA LEU A 393 -7.51 -40.09 8.55
C LEU A 393 -6.76 -40.23 7.22
N GLY A 394 -5.49 -40.67 7.26
CA GLY A 394 -4.69 -40.86 6.05
C GLY A 394 -5.33 -41.79 5.02
N ARG A 395 -6.06 -42.82 5.47
CA ARG A 395 -6.84 -43.71 4.59
C ARG A 395 -8.08 -43.04 4.00
N ASN A 396 -8.80 -42.23 4.77
CA ASN A 396 -9.97 -41.47 4.31
C ASN A 396 -9.59 -40.35 3.32
N PHE A 397 -8.35 -39.87 3.39
CA PHE A 397 -7.79 -38.90 2.45
C PHE A 397 -7.40 -39.52 1.09
N LYS A 398 -7.50 -40.85 0.86
CA LYS A 398 -7.07 -41.46 -0.40
C LYS A 398 -7.84 -40.91 -1.62
N MET A 399 -7.07 -40.66 -2.68
CA MET A 399 -7.42 -40.09 -3.99
C MET A 399 -8.81 -40.48 -4.53
N ASP A 400 -9.75 -39.55 -4.46
CA ASP A 400 -10.76 -39.37 -5.50
C ASP A 400 -10.45 -38.03 -6.19
N GLN A 401 -9.73 -38.07 -7.31
CA GLN A 401 -9.34 -36.90 -8.13
C GLN A 401 -10.53 -36.07 -8.67
N ARG A 402 -11.77 -36.45 -8.34
CA ARG A 402 -13.02 -35.82 -8.79
C ARG A 402 -13.74 -35.01 -7.72
N ARG A 403 -13.18 -34.87 -6.52
CA ARG A 403 -13.84 -34.20 -5.40
C ARG A 403 -13.64 -32.68 -5.43
N ARG A 404 -14.71 -31.94 -5.17
CA ARG A 404 -14.75 -30.47 -5.23
C ARG A 404 -14.01 -29.86 -4.04
N PRO A 405 -13.61 -28.56 -4.07
CA PRO A 405 -13.00 -27.88 -2.93
C PRO A 405 -13.76 -28.09 -1.60
N VAL A 406 -15.10 -28.10 -1.68
CA VAL A 406 -16.05 -28.32 -0.58
C VAL A 406 -15.88 -29.69 0.10
N ASP A 407 -15.41 -30.71 -0.61
CA ASP A 407 -15.21 -32.06 -0.07
C ASP A 407 -13.91 -32.18 0.74
N MET A 408 -12.88 -31.40 0.39
CA MET A 408 -11.66 -31.28 1.20
C MET A 408 -11.98 -30.58 2.53
N VAL A 409 -12.89 -29.60 2.50
CA VAL A 409 -13.46 -28.97 3.71
C VAL A 409 -14.22 -29.98 4.52
N LEU A 410 -15.19 -30.70 3.94
CA LEU A 410 -15.93 -31.75 4.65
C LEU A 410 -15.01 -32.83 5.22
N LEU A 411 -13.89 -33.15 4.57
CA LEU A 411 -12.89 -34.08 5.10
C LEU A 411 -12.08 -33.50 6.26
N LEU A 412 -11.60 -32.25 6.15
CA LEU A 412 -10.89 -31.54 7.23
C LEU A 412 -11.82 -31.20 8.40
N GLN A 413 -13.07 -30.91 8.10
CA GLN A 413 -14.17 -30.67 9.04
C GLN A 413 -14.56 -32.00 9.73
N ARG A 414 -14.44 -33.15 9.05
CA ARG A 414 -14.49 -34.48 9.68
C ARG A 414 -13.29 -34.77 10.57
N CYS A 415 -12.07 -34.31 10.22
CA CYS A 415 -10.93 -34.31 11.16
C CYS A 415 -11.21 -33.43 12.39
N LEU A 416 -11.86 -32.28 12.20
CA LEU A 416 -12.21 -31.31 13.23
C LEU A 416 -13.34 -31.76 14.17
N VAL A 417 -14.36 -32.45 13.64
CA VAL A 417 -15.43 -33.10 14.43
C VAL A 417 -14.83 -34.17 15.35
N PHE A 418 -13.70 -34.78 14.98
CA PHE A 418 -12.97 -35.72 15.83
C PHE A 418 -12.33 -35.05 17.07
N ARG A 419 -11.94 -33.76 16.98
CA ARG A 419 -11.48 -32.98 18.15
C ARG A 419 -12.60 -32.75 19.17
N SER A 420 -13.85 -32.66 18.71
CA SER A 420 -15.04 -32.62 19.59
C SER A 420 -15.29 -33.97 20.29
N LEU A 421 -14.96 -35.10 19.66
CA LEU A 421 -15.01 -36.43 20.28
C LEU A 421 -13.86 -36.69 21.26
N LEU A 422 -12.71 -36.05 21.05
CA LEU A 422 -11.55 -36.07 21.97
C LEU A 422 -11.76 -35.25 23.25
N ARG A 423 -12.89 -34.53 23.39
CA ARG A 423 -13.25 -33.73 24.57
C ARG A 423 -14.30 -34.40 25.47
N SER A 424 -14.48 -35.71 25.40
CA SER A 424 -15.23 -36.46 26.42
C SER A 424 -14.28 -36.86 27.56
N PRO A 425 -14.36 -36.26 28.76
CA PRO A 425 -13.49 -36.63 29.86
C PRO A 425 -14.06 -37.87 30.55
N ARG A 426 -13.36 -39.00 30.44
CA ARG A 426 -13.36 -39.98 31.54
C ARG A 426 -12.15 -39.66 32.42
N GLY A 427 -12.43 -38.93 33.50
CA GLY A 427 -11.67 -38.80 34.76
C GLY A 427 -10.15 -38.65 34.69
N VAL A 428 -9.62 -37.56 35.25
CA VAL A 428 -8.80 -37.57 36.48
C VAL A 428 -8.50 -36.10 36.85
N SER A 429 -8.59 -35.84 38.14
CA SER A 429 -8.44 -34.57 38.85
C SER A 429 -7.03 -33.98 38.83
N GLY A 430 -6.97 -32.65 38.78
CA GLY A 430 -6.00 -31.86 39.56
C GLY A 430 -4.76 -31.34 38.84
N SER A 431 -4.73 -30.03 38.61
CA SER A 431 -3.59 -29.11 38.85
C SER A 431 -3.59 -27.96 37.84
N HIS A 432 -3.66 -26.73 38.36
CA HIS A 432 -3.55 -25.48 37.62
C HIS A 432 -2.16 -25.33 37.00
N ALA A 433 -2.10 -25.19 35.68
CA ALA A 433 -0.96 -24.59 34.97
C ALA A 433 -1.48 -23.75 33.79
N ALA A 434 -0.95 -22.53 33.69
CA ALA A 434 -1.38 -21.50 32.76
C ALA A 434 -1.29 -21.92 31.29
N LYS A 435 -2.28 -21.52 30.51
CA LYS A 435 -2.35 -21.70 29.05
C LYS A 435 -1.35 -20.74 28.39
N GLU A 436 -0.23 -21.27 27.89
CA GLU A 436 0.51 -20.62 26.81
C GLU A 436 0.04 -21.18 25.46
N SER A 437 -0.17 -20.27 24.50
CA SER A 437 -0.61 -20.60 23.15
C SER A 437 0.58 -21.16 22.34
N PRO A 438 0.43 -22.27 21.58
CA PRO A 438 1.50 -22.85 20.76
C PRO A 438 2.06 -21.90 19.68
N ALA A 439 1.32 -20.83 19.37
CA ALA A 439 1.78 -19.77 18.46
C ALA A 439 3.02 -19.01 18.98
N VAL A 440 3.26 -19.02 20.29
CA VAL A 440 4.39 -18.31 20.93
C VAL A 440 5.69 -19.13 20.85
N ALA A 441 5.60 -20.46 20.85
CA ALA A 441 6.77 -21.34 20.77
C ALA A 441 7.48 -21.26 19.40
N TRP A 442 6.74 -20.96 18.33
CA TRP A 442 7.33 -20.85 16.99
C TRP A 442 8.09 -19.53 16.76
N ALA A 443 7.74 -18.47 17.49
CA ALA A 443 8.47 -17.20 17.48
C ALA A 443 9.80 -17.28 18.26
N ALA A 444 9.88 -18.14 19.28
CA ALA A 444 11.04 -18.23 20.16
C ALA A 444 12.27 -18.90 19.51
N GLU A 445 12.08 -19.83 18.56
CA GLU A 445 13.18 -20.60 17.97
C GLU A 445 13.93 -19.86 16.83
N ARG A 446 13.41 -18.71 16.34
CA ARG A 446 14.10 -17.88 15.32
C ARG A 446 14.05 -16.36 15.53
N GLY A 447 13.45 -15.89 16.63
CA GLY A 447 13.45 -14.47 17.02
C GLY A 447 14.77 -13.92 17.58
N ARG A 448 15.87 -14.68 17.53
CA ARG A 448 17.22 -14.20 17.89
C ARG A 448 18.22 -14.39 16.75
N GLN A 449 17.97 -13.76 15.62
CA GLN A 449 19.07 -13.26 14.78
C GLN A 449 18.78 -11.80 14.40
N PRO A 450 19.55 -10.84 14.92
CA PRO A 450 19.48 -9.47 14.43
C PRO A 450 20.02 -9.44 13.00
N VAL A 451 19.28 -8.79 12.12
CA VAL A 451 19.74 -8.35 10.79
C VAL A 451 20.96 -7.43 11.00
N ARG A 452 22.15 -8.02 10.97
CA ARG A 452 23.43 -7.32 10.86
C ARG A 452 24.30 -8.08 9.88
N GLY A 453 24.65 -7.42 8.79
CA GLY A 453 25.77 -7.83 7.94
C GLY A 453 25.44 -7.88 6.46
N CYS A 454 25.52 -6.72 5.80
CA CYS A 454 25.89 -6.65 4.39
C CYS A 454 27.11 -7.56 4.16
N LEU A 455 26.96 -8.57 3.30
CA LEU A 455 28.10 -9.31 2.79
C LEU A 455 28.81 -8.44 1.74
N ARG A 456 30.00 -7.96 2.13
CA ARG A 456 31.08 -7.59 1.21
C ARG A 456 31.38 -8.79 0.32
N LEU A 457 31.32 -8.56 -0.98
CA LEU A 457 32.00 -9.39 -1.97
C LEU A 457 33.47 -8.95 -1.98
N ASP A 458 34.38 -9.81 -1.51
CA ASP A 458 35.79 -9.71 -1.86
C ASP A 458 36.21 -10.93 -2.68
N SER A 459 36.88 -10.58 -3.76
CA SER A 459 37.36 -11.39 -4.87
C SER A 459 38.58 -12.23 -4.49
N TYR A 460 38.64 -13.45 -5.03
CA TYR A 460 39.87 -14.22 -5.12
C TYR A 460 40.71 -13.69 -6.30
N SER A 461 41.90 -13.18 -6.03
CA SER A 461 43.02 -13.22 -6.98
C SER A 461 44.35 -13.37 -6.24
N THR A 462 45.17 -14.25 -6.77
CA THR A 462 46.39 -14.83 -6.20
C THR A 462 47.64 -13.97 -6.36
N LYS A 463 48.47 -13.98 -5.30
CA LYS A 463 49.95 -14.03 -5.24
C LYS A 463 50.80 -12.87 -5.81
N SER A 464 51.61 -12.32 -4.87
CA SER A 464 53.09 -12.22 -4.88
C SER A 464 53.70 -10.80 -4.86
N GLY A 465 54.69 -10.59 -3.97
CA GLY A 465 55.81 -9.66 -4.18
C GLY A 465 56.02 -8.53 -3.16
N GLU A 466 56.81 -8.81 -2.12
CA GLU A 466 57.86 -7.98 -1.47
C GLU A 466 57.72 -6.44 -1.31
N SER A 467 57.63 -6.02 -0.03
CA SER A 467 58.51 -5.09 0.73
C SER A 467 58.82 -3.63 0.30
N PRO A 468 59.20 -2.74 1.26
CA PRO A 468 58.57 -1.43 1.41
C PRO A 468 59.51 -0.24 1.18
N ARG A 469 58.97 0.98 0.97
CA ARG A 469 59.69 2.24 1.25
C ARG A 469 58.76 3.45 1.45
N ARG A 470 58.86 4.00 2.67
CA ARG A 470 58.85 5.40 3.15
C ARG A 470 58.14 6.49 2.31
N ARG A 471 57.20 7.16 3.01
CA ARG A 471 56.81 8.59 3.02
C ARG A 471 57.91 9.61 2.61
N PRO A 472 57.56 10.87 2.26
CA PRO A 472 56.38 11.67 2.66
C PRO A 472 55.12 11.46 1.84
#